data_AF-A0A935RDM1-F1
#
_entry.id   AF-A0A935RDM1-F1
#
_cell.length_a   1.000
_cell.length_b   1.000
_cell.length_c   1.000
_cell.angle_alpha   90.00
_cell.angle_beta   90.00
_cell.angle_gamma   90.00
#
_symmetry.space_group_name_H-M   'P 1'
#
loop_
_entity.id
_entity.type
_entity.pdbx_description
1 polymer ?
#
loop_
_entity_poly.entity_id
_entity_poly.type
_entity_poly.pdbx_seq_one_letter_code
_entity_poly.pdbx_strand_id
1 'polypeptide(L)'
;MGRAAAVKADIVGRDFHEHGPRRALNLGHTLGHALESYSAGSASPLTHGQAVAIGMAVVFRIAADRGLCPLTLAVRVNELLDACGLPTRCAAPPAAELERLVQADKKRKGGRVRWVLPRGLRQLDLEGSVETADLIRWLD
;
A
#
# COMPACT_ATOMS: atom_id res chain seq x y z
N MET A 1 -19.90 -9.26 1.40
CA MET A 1 -19.04 -8.08 1.11
C MET A 1 -18.05 -7.92 2.25
N GLY A 2 -16.75 -7.89 1.93
CA GLY A 2 -15.67 -8.38 2.80
C GLY A 2 -15.30 -7.51 4.01
N ARG A 3 -14.98 -8.18 5.12
CA ARG A 3 -14.52 -7.60 6.40
C ARG A 3 -13.35 -6.62 6.25
N ALA A 4 -12.52 -6.77 5.23
CA ALA A 4 -11.42 -5.85 4.91
C ALA A 4 -11.90 -4.42 4.57
N ALA A 5 -13.06 -4.27 3.94
CA ALA A 5 -13.64 -2.95 3.65
C ALA A 5 -14.14 -2.25 4.92
N ALA A 6 -14.64 -3.01 5.90
CA ALA A 6 -15.10 -2.50 7.19
C ALA A 6 -13.92 -2.07 8.08
N VAL A 7 -12.81 -2.83 8.08
CA VAL A 7 -11.57 -2.45 8.78
C VAL A 7 -10.96 -1.19 8.14
N LYS A 8 -10.97 -1.11 6.81
CA LYS A 8 -10.56 0.10 6.09
C LYS A 8 -11.45 1.30 6.44
N ALA A 9 -12.76 1.11 6.63
CA ALA A 9 -13.68 2.15 7.06
C ALA A 9 -13.46 2.60 8.52
N ASP A 10 -13.10 1.69 9.43
CA ASP A 10 -12.88 2.03 10.85
C ASP A 10 -11.53 2.72 11.10
N ILE A 11 -10.46 2.30 10.40
CA ILE A 11 -9.14 2.95 10.48
C ILE A 11 -9.18 4.34 9.84
N VAL A 12 -9.87 4.46 8.71
CA VAL A 12 -10.00 5.74 8.00
C VAL A 12 -11.05 6.64 8.69
N GLY A 13 -12.08 6.06 9.31
CA GLY A 13 -13.16 6.75 10.02
C GLY A 13 -12.75 7.49 11.30
N ARG A 14 -11.65 7.08 11.95
CA ARG A 14 -11.18 7.71 13.19
C ARG A 14 -10.33 8.97 12.98
N ASP A 15 -10.07 9.37 11.72
CA ASP A 15 -9.19 10.50 11.40
C ASP A 15 -9.57 11.27 10.13
N PHE A 16 -10.85 11.68 10.02
CA PHE A 16 -11.34 12.54 8.95
C PHE A 16 -11.66 13.94 9.46
N HIS A 17 -10.64 14.78 9.62
CA HIS A 17 -10.83 16.18 9.28
C HIS A 17 -10.22 16.43 7.91
N GLU A 18 -11.13 16.40 6.92
CA GLU A 18 -11.20 17.19 5.68
C GLU A 18 -9.83 17.68 5.17
N HIS A 19 -9.34 17.24 4.01
CA HIS A 19 -9.47 17.97 2.72
C HIS A 19 -9.41 17.03 1.48
N GLY A 20 -10.09 15.88 1.51
CA GLY A 20 -10.33 15.07 0.30
C GLY A 20 -10.57 13.57 0.53
N PRO A 21 -11.83 13.09 0.51
CA PRO A 21 -12.21 11.76 1.05
C PRO A 21 -11.78 10.53 0.23
N ARG A 22 -11.23 10.69 -0.98
CA ARG A 22 -10.86 9.55 -1.85
C ARG A 22 -9.37 9.22 -1.92
N ARG A 23 -8.50 10.08 -1.37
CA ARG A 23 -7.04 9.92 -1.55
C ARG A 23 -6.39 9.02 -0.50
N ALA A 24 -6.83 9.10 0.76
CA ALA A 24 -6.44 8.12 1.80
C ALA A 24 -6.85 6.69 1.40
N LEU A 25 -7.97 6.53 0.66
CA LEU A 25 -8.41 5.23 0.15
C LEU A 25 -7.44 4.61 -0.86
N ASN A 26 -6.48 5.36 -1.42
CA ASN A 26 -5.47 4.85 -2.35
C ASN A 26 -4.19 4.40 -1.64
N LEU A 27 -4.07 4.56 -0.32
CA LEU A 27 -2.91 4.09 0.45
C LEU A 27 -2.71 2.58 0.21
N GLY A 28 -1.52 2.20 -0.25
CA GLY A 28 -1.20 0.82 -0.59
C GLY A 28 -1.88 0.26 -1.84
N HIS A 29 -2.80 0.97 -2.51
CA HIS A 29 -3.57 0.39 -3.63
C HIS A 29 -2.79 0.29 -4.93
N THR A 30 -1.88 1.22 -5.20
CA THR A 30 -1.04 1.14 -6.41
C THR A 30 -0.19 -0.12 -6.40
N LEU A 31 0.47 -0.41 -5.27
CA LEU A 31 1.21 -1.66 -5.12
C LEU A 31 0.27 -2.86 -5.00
N GLY A 32 -0.83 -2.73 -4.24
CA GLY A 32 -1.81 -3.79 -4.05
C GLY A 32 -2.41 -4.29 -5.36
N HIS A 33 -2.84 -3.40 -6.26
CA HIS A 33 -3.35 -3.81 -7.57
C HIS A 33 -2.28 -4.48 -8.43
N ALA A 34 -1.03 -4.03 -8.35
CA ALA A 34 0.07 -4.65 -9.08
C ALA A 34 0.32 -6.08 -8.58
N LEU A 35 0.37 -6.29 -7.26
CA LEU A 35 0.55 -7.62 -6.65
C LEU A 35 -0.65 -8.54 -6.89
N GLU A 36 -1.87 -8.02 -6.78
CA GLU A 36 -3.10 -8.74 -7.09
C GLU A 36 -3.08 -9.23 -8.54
N SER A 37 -2.74 -8.34 -9.49
CA SER A 37 -2.65 -8.68 -10.92
C SER A 37 -1.53 -9.67 -11.20
N TYR A 38 -0.38 -9.53 -10.56
CA TYR A 38 0.76 -10.45 -10.71
C TYR A 38 0.44 -11.85 -10.19
N SER A 39 -0.16 -11.92 -9.00
CA SER A 39 -0.43 -13.19 -8.31
C SER A 39 -1.62 -13.97 -8.91
N ALA A 40 -2.46 -13.33 -9.73
CA ALA A 40 -3.68 -13.94 -10.29
C ALA A 40 -3.43 -15.23 -11.09
N GLY A 41 -2.25 -15.39 -11.69
CA GLY A 41 -1.84 -16.59 -12.42
C GLY A 41 -1.02 -17.60 -11.60
N SER A 42 -0.81 -17.35 -10.30
CA SER A 42 0.00 -18.20 -9.43
C SER A 42 -0.82 -19.30 -8.74
N ALA A 43 -0.14 -20.28 -8.14
CA ALA A 43 -0.79 -21.36 -7.38
C ALA A 43 -1.55 -20.86 -6.12
N SER A 44 -1.24 -19.65 -5.64
CA SER A 44 -1.88 -19.05 -4.46
C SER A 44 -2.08 -17.54 -4.70
N PRO A 45 -3.12 -17.15 -5.46
CA PRO A 45 -3.38 -15.76 -5.78
C PRO A 45 -3.73 -14.95 -4.52
N LEU A 46 -3.24 -13.71 -4.46
CA LEU A 46 -3.58 -12.78 -3.40
C LEU A 46 -5.02 -12.30 -3.61
N THR A 47 -5.82 -12.32 -2.55
CA THR A 47 -7.08 -11.58 -2.53
C THR A 47 -6.82 -10.08 -2.49
N HIS A 48 -7.79 -9.28 -2.96
CA HIS A 48 -7.72 -7.82 -2.89
C HIS A 48 -7.29 -7.29 -1.51
N GLY A 49 -7.87 -7.84 -0.43
CA GLY A 49 -7.55 -7.44 0.93
C GLY A 49 -6.10 -7.74 1.33
N GLN A 50 -5.58 -8.90 0.94
CA GLN A 50 -4.19 -9.28 1.20
C GLN A 50 -3.21 -8.41 0.41
N ALA A 51 -3.50 -8.18 -0.88
CA ALA A 51 -2.65 -7.37 -1.73
C ALA A 51 -2.58 -5.91 -1.26
N VAL A 52 -3.72 -5.33 -0.87
CA VAL A 52 -3.77 -3.98 -0.28
C VAL A 52 -3.04 -3.92 1.05
N ALA A 53 -3.17 -4.93 1.91
CA ALA A 53 -2.45 -4.99 3.20
C ALA A 53 -0.93 -4.96 3.02
N ILE A 54 -0.41 -5.79 2.11
CA ILE A 54 1.02 -5.78 1.74
C ILE A 54 1.41 -4.41 1.19
N GLY A 55 0.59 -3.85 0.30
CA GLY A 55 0.78 -2.51 -0.25
C GLY A 55 0.91 -1.42 0.82
N MET A 56 0.05 -1.46 1.84
CA MET A 56 0.12 -0.50 2.95
C MET A 56 1.38 -0.70 3.78
N ALA A 57 1.70 -1.94 4.16
CA ALA A 57 2.88 -2.26 4.94
C ALA A 57 4.17 -1.74 4.27
N VAL A 58 4.33 -2.00 2.96
CA VAL A 58 5.47 -1.53 2.17
C VAL A 58 5.56 -0.01 2.18
N VAL A 59 4.45 0.68 1.93
CA VAL A 59 4.42 2.15 1.89
C VAL A 59 4.79 2.78 3.24
N PHE A 60 4.35 2.20 4.37
CA PHE A 60 4.75 2.66 5.69
C PHE A 60 6.24 2.42 5.97
N ARG A 61 6.80 1.29 5.53
CA ARG A 61 8.25 1.01 5.66
C ARG A 61 9.07 2.00 4.84
N ILE A 62 8.67 2.29 3.60
CA ILE A 62 9.32 3.29 2.74
C ILE A 62 9.25 4.68 3.37
N ALA A 63 8.09 5.06 3.91
CA ALA A 63 7.95 6.34 4.59
C ALA A 63 8.85 6.45 5.84
N ALA A 64 8.97 5.38 6.62
CA ALA A 64 9.86 5.33 7.78
C ALA A 64 11.34 5.39 7.39
N ASP A 65 11.76 4.63 6.36
CA ASP A 65 13.14 4.63 5.82
C ASP A 65 13.56 6.02 5.32
N ARG A 66 12.60 6.80 4.79
CA ARG A 66 12.81 8.17 4.32
C ARG A 66 12.66 9.23 5.42
N GLY A 67 12.46 8.83 6.67
CA GLY A 67 12.24 9.75 7.79
C GLY A 67 10.94 10.56 7.69
N LEU A 68 10.00 10.17 6.83
CA LEU A 68 8.71 10.84 6.69
C LEU A 68 7.80 10.52 7.89
N CYS A 69 7.91 9.33 8.47
CA CYS A 69 7.19 8.97 9.68
C CYS A 69 8.07 8.18 10.66
N PRO A 70 7.71 8.10 11.96
CA PRO A 70 8.45 7.29 12.91
C PRO A 70 8.41 5.80 12.56
N LEU A 71 9.52 5.09 12.75
CA LEU A 71 9.58 3.63 12.59
C LEU A 71 8.52 2.89 13.43
N THR A 72 8.23 3.40 14.62
CA THR A 72 7.19 2.86 15.51
C THR A 72 5.80 2.84 14.87
N LEU A 73 5.51 3.78 13.95
CA LEU A 73 4.26 3.79 13.21
C LEU A 73 4.20 2.67 12.17
N ALA A 74 5.30 2.43 11.44
CA ALA A 74 5.39 1.32 10.51
C ALA A 74 5.27 -0.04 11.22
N VAL A 75 5.89 -0.18 12.40
CA VAL A 75 5.75 -1.37 13.26
C VAL A 75 4.29 -1.57 13.67
N ARG A 76 3.65 -0.53 14.22
CA ARG A 76 2.24 -0.60 14.66
C ARG A 76 1.29 -0.97 13.54
N VAL A 77 1.50 -0.46 12.32
CA VAL A 77 0.68 -0.84 11.16
C VAL A 77 0.86 -2.33 10.82
N ASN A 78 2.08 -2.85 10.85
CA ASN A 78 2.31 -4.27 10.62
C ASN A 78 1.62 -5.13 11.70
N GLU A 79 1.72 -4.76 12.97
CA GLU A 79 1.06 -5.47 14.08
C GLU A 79 -0.46 -5.46 13.94
N LEU A 80 -1.06 -4.35 13.53
CA LEU A 80 -2.51 -4.26 13.29
C LEU A 80 -2.96 -5.14 12.13
N LEU A 81 -2.19 -5.21 11.05
CA LEU A 81 -2.47 -6.07 9.91
C LEU A 81 -2.35 -7.55 10.29
N ASP A 82 -1.31 -7.90 11.06
CA ASP A 82 -1.10 -9.25 11.57
C ASP A 82 -2.24 -9.68 12.53
N ALA A 83 -2.66 -8.79 13.44
CA ALA A 83 -3.82 -9.02 14.31
C ALA A 83 -5.14 -9.20 13.52
N CYS A 84 -5.22 -8.68 12.29
CA CYS A 84 -6.34 -8.89 11.38
C CYS A 84 -6.20 -10.16 10.52
N GLY A 85 -5.12 -10.93 10.67
CA GLY A 85 -4.80 -12.10 9.86
C GLY A 85 -4.42 -11.74 8.41
N LEU A 86 -3.91 -10.53 8.17
CA LEU A 86 -3.54 -10.05 6.85
C LEU A 86 -2.01 -10.10 6.66
N PRO A 87 -1.52 -10.57 5.50
CA PRO A 87 -0.10 -10.59 5.21
C PRO A 87 0.44 -9.17 5.05
N THR A 88 1.71 -8.99 5.43
CA THR A 88 2.44 -7.72 5.31
C THR A 88 3.67 -7.83 4.40
N ARG A 89 3.90 -9.02 3.82
CA ARG A 89 5.04 -9.39 2.97
C ARG A 89 4.58 -10.38 1.92
N CYS A 90 5.28 -10.43 0.78
CA CYS A 90 5.14 -11.46 -0.23
C CYS A 90 6.39 -11.51 -1.10
N ALA A 91 6.61 -12.65 -1.77
CA ALA A 91 7.70 -12.78 -2.73
C ALA A 91 7.66 -11.63 -3.76
N ALA A 92 8.79 -10.93 -3.91
CA ALA A 92 8.89 -9.84 -4.84
C ALA A 92 8.77 -10.32 -6.30
N PRO A 93 7.90 -9.71 -7.14
CA PRO A 93 7.91 -9.94 -8.58
C PRO A 93 9.22 -9.45 -9.21
N PRO A 94 9.59 -9.95 -10.41
CA PRO A 94 10.69 -9.39 -11.18
C PRO A 94 10.50 -7.87 -11.38
N ALA A 95 11.58 -7.10 -11.24
CA ALA A 95 11.51 -5.64 -11.22
C ALA A 95 10.80 -5.03 -12.45
N ALA A 96 11.14 -5.51 -13.65
CA ALA A 96 10.53 -5.05 -14.90
C ALA A 96 9.02 -5.33 -14.96
N GLU A 97 8.58 -6.46 -14.38
CA GLU A 97 7.17 -6.84 -14.36
C GLU A 97 6.39 -5.99 -13.34
N LEU A 98 6.96 -5.79 -12.14
CA LEU A 98 6.36 -4.91 -11.14
C LEU A 98 6.21 -3.48 -11.67
N GLU A 99 7.26 -2.95 -12.31
CA GLU A 99 7.22 -1.63 -12.93
C GLU A 99 6.12 -1.55 -13.99
N ARG A 100 6.04 -2.54 -14.90
CA ARG A 100 5.00 -2.61 -15.92
C ARG A 100 3.59 -2.55 -15.32
N LEU A 101 3.34 -3.29 -14.25
CA LEU A 101 2.03 -3.37 -13.58
C LEU A 101 1.68 -2.07 -12.86
N VAL A 102 2.64 -1.46 -12.15
CA VAL A 102 2.47 -0.14 -11.53
C VAL A 102 2.17 0.94 -12.59
N GLN A 103 2.85 0.90 -13.74
CA GLN A 103 2.60 1.82 -14.85
C GLN A 103 1.27 1.52 -15.58
N ALA A 104 0.74 0.30 -15.52
CA ALA A 104 -0.59 0.00 -16.06
C ALA A 104 -1.70 0.63 -15.21
N ASP A 105 -1.58 0.57 -13.87
CA ASP A 105 -2.49 1.29 -12.95
C ASP A 105 -2.41 2.80 -13.16
N LYS A 106 -1.20 3.34 -13.42
CA LYS A 106 -0.95 4.74 -13.81
C LYS A 106 -1.76 5.19 -15.04
N LYS A 107 -1.78 4.37 -16.09
CA LYS A 107 -2.51 4.68 -17.34
C LYS A 107 -4.03 4.73 -17.11
N ARG A 108 -4.56 3.82 -16.28
CA ARG A 108 -5.99 3.81 -15.92
C ARG A 108 -6.41 5.06 -15.13
N LYS A 109 -5.51 5.65 -14.36
CA LYS A 109 -5.75 6.87 -13.55
C LYS A 109 -5.41 8.18 -14.28
N GLY A 110 -5.02 8.13 -15.55
CA GLY A 110 -4.89 9.32 -16.42
C GLY A 110 -3.73 10.28 -16.11
N GLY A 111 -2.60 9.83 -15.54
CA GLY A 111 -1.50 10.76 -15.19
C GLY A 111 -0.26 10.13 -14.55
N ARG A 112 0.51 10.90 -13.76
CA ARG A 112 1.69 10.41 -12.99
C ARG A 112 1.25 9.49 -11.84
N VAL A 113 2.08 8.48 -11.48
CA VAL A 113 1.85 7.69 -10.26
C VAL A 113 1.98 8.63 -9.08
N ARG A 114 0.90 8.81 -8.32
CA ARG A 114 0.94 9.56 -7.06
C ARG A 114 0.96 8.54 -5.95
N TRP A 115 2.10 8.42 -5.30
CA TRP A 115 2.19 7.61 -4.10
C TRP A 115 1.62 8.39 -2.93
N VAL A 116 0.76 7.73 -2.18
CA VAL A 116 0.30 8.24 -0.89
C VAL A 116 1.28 7.70 0.13
N LEU A 117 2.15 8.56 0.67
CA LEU A 117 3.11 8.19 1.72
C LEU A 117 2.68 8.78 3.06
N PRO A 118 2.66 8.02 4.16
CA PRO A 118 2.36 8.57 5.48
C PRO A 118 3.50 9.45 5.98
N ARG A 119 3.22 10.69 6.38
CA ARG A 119 4.15 11.56 7.15
C ARG A 119 3.96 11.45 8.68
N GLY A 120 3.03 10.61 9.12
CA GLY A 120 2.66 10.46 10.52
C GLY A 120 1.28 9.84 10.65
N LEU A 121 0.78 9.69 11.88
CA LEU A 121 -0.54 9.08 12.15
C LEU A 121 -1.68 9.81 11.43
N ARG A 122 -1.55 11.12 11.21
CA ARG A 122 -2.61 11.99 10.69
C ARG A 122 -2.24 12.79 9.44
N GLN A 123 -1.07 12.56 8.86
CA GLN A 123 -0.56 13.37 7.75
C GLN A 123 -0.12 12.47 6.59
N LEU A 124 -0.58 12.79 5.39
CA LEU A 124 -0.24 12.06 4.17
C LEU A 124 0.49 13.02 3.21
N ASP A 125 1.60 12.56 2.65
CA ASP A 125 2.17 13.10 1.44
C ASP A 125 1.45 12.52 0.22
N LEU A 126 0.95 13.37 -0.65
CA LEU A 126 0.19 13.00 -1.85
C LEU A 126 1.02 13.10 -3.13
N GLU A 127 2.30 13.48 -3.02
CA GLU A 127 3.20 13.74 -4.14
C GLU A 127 4.52 12.95 -4.05
N GLY A 128 4.59 11.94 -3.17
CA GLY A 128 5.77 11.10 -3.06
C GLY A 128 6.09 10.38 -4.38
N SER A 129 7.37 10.37 -4.76
CA SER A 129 7.88 9.43 -5.76
C SER A 129 8.34 8.16 -5.06
N VAL A 130 7.98 6.99 -5.55
CA VAL A 130 8.52 5.72 -5.07
C VAL A 130 9.06 4.97 -6.27
N GLU A 131 10.33 4.59 -6.17
CA GLU A 131 11.03 3.85 -7.19
C GLU A 131 10.71 2.36 -7.05
N THR A 132 10.70 1.63 -8.17
CA THR A 132 10.43 0.18 -8.15
C THR A 132 11.42 -0.57 -7.25
N ALA A 133 12.68 -0.11 -7.18
CA ALA A 133 13.69 -0.67 -6.30
C ALA A 133 13.31 -0.58 -4.80
N ASP A 134 12.69 0.52 -4.38
CA ASP A 134 12.22 0.69 -2.99
C ASP A 134 11.09 -0.30 -2.69
N LEU A 135 10.20 -0.53 -3.65
CA LEU A 135 9.10 -1.50 -3.50
C LEU A 135 9.65 -2.91 -3.29
N ILE A 136 10.56 -3.35 -4.16
CA ILE A 136 11.18 -4.69 -4.09
C ILE A 136 11.90 -4.88 -2.76
N ARG A 137 12.69 -3.90 -2.33
CA ARG A 137 13.44 -3.94 -1.06
C ARG A 137 12.55 -4.23 0.15
N TRP A 138 11.29 -3.81 0.12
CA TRP A 138 10.38 -3.91 1.25
C TRP A 138 9.28 -4.97 1.11
N LEU A 139 9.22 -5.69 -0.02
CA LEU A 139 8.27 -6.77 -0.28
C LEU A 139 8.64 -8.08 0.44
N ASP A 140 9.94 -8.42 0.46
CA ASP A 140 10.51 -9.61 1.13
C ASP A 140 10.83 -9.34 2.60
#